data_AF-W9B611-F1
#
_entry.id   AF-W9B611-F1
#
_cell.length_a   1.000
_cell.length_b   1.000
_cell.length_c   1.000
_cell.angle_alpha   90.00
_cell.angle_beta   90.00
_cell.angle_gamma   90.00
#
_symmetry.space_group_name_H-M   'P 1'
#
loop_
_entity.id
_entity.type
_entity.pdbx_description
1 polymer ?
#
loop_
_entity_poly.entity_id
_entity_poly.type
_entity_poly.pdbx_seq_one_letter_code
_entity_poly.pdbx_strand_id
1 'polypeptide(L)'
;MPELETREQVLAYLAEMSPSQTYHVQPFQHGWIATKVLSTEQMASGQAVGLARLVIDSETGIVYQYPSWSETMVAEEYTTFKETGFNRAGNQIYPHQWEITIRRTREDTVTIEYRLTATSLSNPPEPTQEHPLTIEKPTGLCDPRDPLSKVAASHARWMSRQNQGVWPETDTTYR
;
A
#
# COMPACT_ATOMS: atom_id res chain seq x y z
N MET A 1 -13.96 14.25 -6.19
CA MET A 1 -12.58 14.03 -6.66
C MET A 1 -11.70 15.06 -5.96
N PRO A 2 -10.48 14.71 -5.55
CA PRO A 2 -9.60 15.62 -4.83
C PRO A 2 -9.17 16.79 -5.73
N GLU A 3 -9.05 17.99 -5.16
CA GLU A 3 -8.41 19.12 -5.83
C GLU A 3 -6.90 18.92 -5.73
N LEU A 4 -6.19 18.86 -6.87
CA LEU A 4 -4.76 18.50 -6.95
C LEU A 4 -3.96 19.49 -7.83
N GLU A 5 -4.36 20.75 -7.81
CA GLU A 5 -3.79 21.81 -8.65
C GLU A 5 -2.51 22.40 -8.07
N THR A 6 -2.39 22.40 -6.74
CA THR A 6 -1.24 22.98 -6.03
C THR A 6 -0.42 21.95 -5.28
N ARG A 7 0.83 22.30 -5.00
CA ARG A 7 1.72 21.48 -4.19
C ARG A 7 1.13 21.23 -2.80
N GLU A 8 0.53 22.24 -2.19
CA GLU A 8 -0.07 22.17 -0.86
C GLU A 8 -1.24 21.19 -0.83
N GLN A 9 -2.11 21.24 -1.85
CA GLN A 9 -3.23 20.31 -2.01
C GLN A 9 -2.75 18.86 -2.14
N VAL A 10 -1.72 18.61 -2.96
CA VAL A 10 -1.17 17.26 -3.16
C VAL A 10 -0.52 16.73 -1.88
N LEU A 11 0.19 17.57 -1.14
CA LEU A 11 0.78 17.16 0.15
C LEU A 11 -0.29 16.86 1.19
N ALA A 12 -1.38 17.63 1.23
CA ALA A 12 -2.53 17.34 2.10
C ALA A 12 -3.18 16.00 1.71
N TYR A 13 -3.36 15.75 0.41
CA TYR A 13 -3.91 14.49 -0.09
C TYR A 13 -3.03 13.28 0.24
N LEU A 14 -1.70 13.41 0.10
CA LEU A 14 -0.76 12.35 0.52
C LEU A 14 -0.77 12.11 2.04
N ALA A 15 -1.06 13.14 2.83
CA ALA A 15 -1.19 13.01 4.28
C ALA A 15 -2.46 12.24 4.69
N GLU A 16 -3.52 12.23 3.87
CA GLU A 16 -4.69 11.36 4.09
C GLU A 16 -4.31 9.88 3.93
N MET A 17 -3.51 9.56 2.91
CA MET A 17 -3.02 8.20 2.66
C MET A 17 -1.95 7.75 3.68
N SER A 18 -1.05 8.64 4.10
CA SER A 18 0.08 8.30 4.96
C SER A 18 0.44 9.45 5.89
N PRO A 19 -0.32 9.65 6.99
CA PRO A 19 -0.19 10.83 7.87
C PRO A 19 1.17 10.98 8.54
N SER A 20 1.92 9.88 8.70
CA SER A 20 3.23 9.86 9.33
C SER A 20 4.38 10.02 8.35
N GLN A 21 4.11 10.12 7.05
CA GLN A 21 5.12 10.25 6.01
C GLN A 21 5.14 11.65 5.43
N THR A 22 6.35 12.10 5.07
CA THR A 22 6.56 13.37 4.37
C THR A 22 7.09 13.11 2.97
N TYR A 23 6.69 13.95 2.03
CA TYR A 23 7.02 13.79 0.62
C TYR A 23 7.56 15.09 0.02
N HIS A 24 8.50 14.93 -0.90
CA HIS A 24 8.81 15.94 -1.90
C HIS A 24 7.95 15.65 -3.13
N VAL A 25 7.34 16.69 -3.73
CA VAL A 25 6.50 16.53 -4.92
C VAL A 25 6.95 17.44 -6.05
N GLN A 26 6.94 16.90 -7.26
CA GLN A 26 7.27 17.61 -8.50
C GLN A 26 6.13 17.44 -9.52
N PRO A 27 5.63 18.53 -10.13
CA PRO A 27 4.58 18.43 -11.13
C PRO A 27 5.13 17.89 -12.46
N PHE A 28 4.26 17.21 -13.20
CA PHE A 28 4.48 16.81 -14.60
C PHE A 28 3.14 16.85 -15.35
N GLN A 29 3.15 16.53 -16.65
CA GLN A 29 2.00 16.69 -17.54
C GLN A 29 0.68 16.06 -17.03
N HIS A 30 0.74 14.92 -16.33
CA HIS A 30 -0.45 14.17 -15.90
C HIS A 30 -0.65 14.14 -14.37
N GLY A 31 0.04 15.04 -13.65
CA GLY A 31 -0.13 15.19 -12.21
C GLY A 31 1.19 15.40 -11.49
N TRP A 32 1.47 14.59 -10.48
CA TRP A 32 2.60 14.80 -9.57
C TRP A 32 3.40 13.53 -9.33
N ILE A 33 4.72 13.68 -9.25
CA ILE A 33 5.62 12.63 -8.76
C ILE A 33 5.96 12.95 -7.32
N ALA A 34 5.80 11.98 -6.42
CA ALA A 34 6.17 12.12 -5.01
C ALA A 34 7.30 11.15 -4.63
N THR A 35 8.29 11.71 -3.94
CA THR A 35 9.43 10.98 -3.38
C THR A 35 9.40 11.15 -1.87
N LYS A 36 9.45 10.04 -1.13
CA LYS A 36 9.46 10.08 0.34
C LYS A 36 10.69 10.82 0.85
N VAL A 37 10.50 11.74 1.78
CA VAL A 37 11.60 12.40 2.50
C VAL A 37 12.00 11.49 3.66
N LEU A 38 13.29 11.12 3.69
CA LEU A 38 13.84 10.30 4.76
C LEU A 38 14.40 11.16 5.88
N SER A 39 14.22 10.71 7.12
CA SER A 39 14.94 11.29 8.26
C SER A 39 16.43 10.91 8.22
N THR A 40 17.27 11.66 8.95
CA THR A 40 18.71 11.39 9.06
C THR A 40 19.00 9.96 9.55
N GLU A 41 18.19 9.44 10.47
CA GLU A 41 18.29 8.07 10.98
C GLU A 41 17.92 7.02 9.92
N GLN A 42 16.91 7.30 9.09
CA GLN A 42 16.50 6.44 7.98
C GLN A 42 17.55 6.39 6.87
N MET A 43 18.18 7.53 6.58
CA MET A 43 19.32 7.57 5.66
C MET A 43 20.51 6.78 6.20
N ALA A 44 20.85 6.95 7.49
CA ALA A 44 21.97 6.25 8.13
C ALA A 44 21.77 4.72 8.21
N SER A 45 20.53 4.25 8.28
CA SER A 45 20.17 2.82 8.31
C SER A 45 20.05 2.18 6.91
N GLY A 46 20.34 2.92 5.83
CA GLY A 46 20.32 2.41 4.46
C GLY A 46 18.92 2.35 3.82
N GLN A 47 17.88 2.94 4.45
CA GLN A 47 16.52 2.97 3.88
C GLN A 47 16.38 3.86 2.64
N ALA A 48 17.44 4.58 2.26
CA ALA A 48 17.50 5.36 1.03
C ALA A 48 17.60 4.48 -0.24
N VAL A 49 18.09 3.24 -0.10
CA VAL A 49 18.23 2.31 -1.23
C VAL A 49 16.88 1.65 -1.49
N GLY A 50 16.41 1.70 -2.74
CA GLY A 50 15.17 1.03 -3.12
C GLY A 50 13.89 1.81 -2.78
N LEU A 51 13.96 3.13 -2.59
CA LEU A 51 12.77 3.95 -2.41
C LEU A 51 11.90 3.90 -3.66
N ALA A 52 10.65 3.46 -3.49
CA ALA A 52 9.63 3.54 -4.52
C ALA A 52 9.28 5.01 -4.80
N ARG A 53 8.85 5.28 -6.03
CA ARG A 53 8.28 6.58 -6.41
C ARG A 53 6.78 6.48 -6.49
N LEU A 54 6.09 7.55 -6.13
CA LEU A 54 4.65 7.63 -6.27
C LEU A 54 4.29 8.56 -7.43
N VAL A 55 3.25 8.21 -8.18
CA VAL A 55 2.60 9.12 -9.13
C VAL A 55 1.19 9.36 -8.65
N ILE A 56 0.81 10.63 -8.55
CA ILE A 56 -0.54 11.08 -8.25
C ILE A 56 -1.14 11.60 -9.55
N ASP A 57 -2.14 10.91 -10.09
CA ASP A 57 -2.90 11.36 -11.25
C ASP A 57 -3.77 12.55 -10.87
N SER A 58 -3.56 13.72 -11.47
CA SER A 58 -4.34 14.92 -11.16
C SER A 58 -5.78 14.84 -11.67
N GLU A 59 -6.05 14.02 -12.69
CA GLU A 59 -7.39 13.83 -13.24
C GLU A 59 -8.20 12.85 -12.42
N THR A 60 -7.59 11.79 -11.87
CA THR A 60 -8.34 10.72 -11.19
C THR A 60 -8.15 10.68 -9.67
N GLY A 61 -7.09 11.32 -9.16
CA GLY A 61 -6.68 11.22 -7.76
C GLY A 61 -6.05 9.87 -7.41
N ILE A 62 -5.83 8.97 -8.38
CA ILE A 62 -5.22 7.68 -8.11
C ILE A 62 -3.73 7.85 -7.84
N VAL A 63 -3.24 7.21 -6.79
CA VAL A 63 -1.81 7.12 -6.45
C VAL A 63 -1.28 5.76 -6.88
N TYR A 64 -0.29 5.78 -7.76
CA TYR A 64 0.44 4.61 -8.23
C TYR A 64 1.83 4.54 -7.59
N GLN A 65 2.24 3.37 -7.16
CA GLN A 65 3.60 3.08 -6.73
C GLN A 65 4.40 2.45 -7.87
N TYR A 66 5.53 3.06 -8.20
CA TYR A 66 6.52 2.59 -9.15
C TYR A 66 7.80 2.10 -8.45
N PRO A 67 8.61 1.26 -9.11
CA PRO A 67 9.94 0.90 -8.63
C PRO A 67 10.86 2.13 -8.44
N SER A 68 12.06 1.90 -7.92
CA SER A 68 13.09 2.94 -7.67
C SER A 68 13.75 3.50 -8.94
N TRP A 69 12.97 3.75 -9.98
CA TRP A 69 13.39 4.38 -11.23
C TRP A 69 13.46 5.89 -11.07
N SER A 70 14.28 6.60 -11.85
CA SER A 70 14.35 8.06 -11.79
C SER A 70 13.00 8.75 -12.03
N GLU A 71 12.86 10.01 -11.63
CA GLU A 71 11.62 10.79 -11.83
C GLU A 71 11.28 10.95 -13.32
N THR A 72 12.29 11.02 -14.18
CA THR A 72 12.11 11.07 -15.63
C THR A 72 11.51 9.77 -16.15
N MET A 73 12.06 8.61 -15.78
CA MET A 73 11.50 7.30 -16.16
C MET A 73 10.09 7.10 -15.59
N VAL A 74 9.93 7.50 -14.33
CA VAL A 74 8.70 7.98 -13.68
C VAL A 74 7.60 8.47 -14.63
N ALA A 75 7.81 9.72 -15.04
CA ALA A 75 6.93 10.50 -15.87
C ALA A 75 6.71 9.86 -17.25
N GLU A 76 7.78 9.38 -17.91
CA GLU A 76 7.71 8.79 -19.24
C GLU A 76 6.84 7.52 -19.29
N GLU A 77 7.03 6.61 -18.33
CA GLU A 77 6.22 5.40 -18.23
C GLU A 77 4.76 5.74 -17.94
N TYR A 78 4.52 6.72 -17.06
CA TYR A 78 3.16 7.12 -16.72
C TYR A 78 2.45 7.82 -17.89
N THR A 79 3.13 8.69 -18.63
CA THR A 79 2.62 9.29 -19.86
C THR A 79 2.25 8.21 -20.88
N THR A 80 3.13 7.20 -21.07
CA THR A 80 2.86 6.06 -21.94
C THR A 80 1.62 5.29 -21.47
N PHE A 81 1.44 5.10 -20.15
CA PHE A 81 0.22 4.52 -19.60
C PHE A 81 -1.02 5.34 -19.94
N LYS A 82 -0.99 6.68 -19.82
CA LYS A 82 -2.13 7.54 -20.17
C LYS A 82 -2.48 7.47 -21.65
N GLU A 83 -1.49 7.34 -22.53
CA GLU A 83 -1.68 7.25 -23.98
C GLU A 83 -2.18 5.87 -24.43
N THR A 84 -1.71 4.80 -23.79
CA THR A 84 -1.95 3.41 -24.24
C THR A 84 -2.98 2.65 -23.41
N GLY A 85 -3.30 3.14 -22.21
CA GLY A 85 -4.13 2.46 -21.22
C GLY A 85 -3.45 1.29 -20.50
N PHE A 86 -2.16 1.02 -20.75
CA PHE A 86 -1.47 -0.13 -20.18
C PHE A 86 -0.36 0.28 -19.20
N ASN A 87 -0.59 0.08 -17.90
CA ASN A 87 0.40 0.36 -16.85
C ASN A 87 1.23 -0.89 -16.52
N ARG A 88 2.51 -0.92 -16.92
CA ARG A 88 3.37 -2.11 -16.74
C ARG A 88 4.05 -2.18 -15.38
N ALA A 89 4.29 -1.04 -14.76
CA ALA A 89 5.17 -0.95 -13.61
C ALA A 89 4.52 -0.30 -12.37
N GLY A 90 3.43 0.45 -12.56
CA GLY A 90 2.70 1.10 -11.49
C GLY A 90 1.62 0.20 -10.90
N ASN A 91 1.60 0.10 -9.57
CA ASN A 91 0.48 -0.51 -8.84
C ASN A 91 -0.32 0.58 -8.14
N GLN A 92 -1.64 0.61 -8.29
CA GLN A 92 -2.49 1.50 -7.50
C GLN A 92 -2.38 1.14 -6.01
N ILE A 93 -2.12 2.15 -5.18
CA ILE A 93 -2.05 2.02 -3.73
C ILE A 93 -3.04 2.93 -2.99
N TYR A 94 -3.63 3.90 -3.69
CA TYR A 94 -4.64 4.81 -3.14
C TYR A 94 -5.54 5.37 -4.25
N PRO A 95 -6.85 5.63 -4.01
CA PRO A 95 -7.60 5.28 -2.80
C PRO A 95 -7.61 3.76 -2.57
N HIS A 96 -7.68 3.37 -1.30
CA HIS A 96 -7.80 1.97 -0.93
C HIS A 96 -9.09 1.38 -1.50
N GLN A 97 -8.99 0.19 -2.06
CA GLN A 97 -10.09 -0.54 -2.66
C GLN A 97 -10.70 -1.56 -1.70
N TRP A 98 -9.94 -1.96 -0.67
CA TRP A 98 -10.38 -2.94 0.32
C TRP A 98 -9.98 -2.54 1.74
N GLU A 99 -10.92 -2.70 2.66
CA GLU A 99 -10.65 -2.80 4.09
C GLU A 99 -10.59 -4.28 4.46
N ILE A 100 -9.50 -4.72 5.05
CA ILE A 100 -9.27 -6.13 5.39
C ILE A 100 -9.13 -6.25 6.91
N THR A 101 -10.09 -6.93 7.52
CA THR A 101 -10.07 -7.23 8.96
C THR A 101 -9.75 -8.70 9.18
N ILE A 102 -8.85 -8.97 10.11
CA ILE A 102 -8.54 -10.33 10.57
C ILE A 102 -8.94 -10.49 12.03
N ARG A 103 -9.47 -11.66 12.37
CA ARG A 103 -9.76 -12.05 13.76
C ARG A 103 -9.23 -13.44 14.03
N ARG A 104 -8.34 -13.57 15.02
CA ARG A 104 -7.69 -14.84 15.37
C ARG A 104 -8.74 -15.83 15.84
N THR A 105 -8.79 -16.98 15.20
CA THR A 105 -9.67 -18.09 15.57
C THR A 105 -8.92 -19.16 16.35
N ARG A 106 -7.64 -19.37 16.01
CA ARG A 106 -6.78 -20.36 16.65
C ARG A 106 -5.32 -19.98 16.52
N GLU A 107 -4.51 -20.39 17.49
CA GLU A 107 -3.06 -20.25 17.44
C GLU A 107 -2.40 -21.45 18.10
N ASP A 108 -1.34 -21.95 17.48
CA ASP A 108 -0.43 -22.91 18.08
C ASP A 108 1.03 -22.48 17.86
N THR A 109 1.99 -23.36 18.14
CA THR A 109 3.41 -23.01 18.07
C THR A 109 3.93 -22.82 16.63
N VAL A 110 3.25 -23.39 15.63
CA VAL A 110 3.71 -23.41 14.23
C VAL A 110 2.81 -22.57 13.33
N THR A 111 1.53 -22.50 13.64
CA THR A 111 0.52 -21.85 12.79
C THR A 111 -0.34 -20.89 13.59
N ILE A 112 -0.94 -19.97 12.86
CA ILE A 112 -2.00 -19.12 13.36
C ILE A 112 -3.11 -19.05 12.32
N GLU A 113 -4.34 -19.21 12.78
CA GLU A 113 -5.54 -19.17 11.97
C GLU A 113 -6.35 -17.92 12.30
N TYR A 114 -6.80 -17.26 11.25
CA TYR A 114 -7.64 -16.08 11.28
C TYR A 114 -8.92 -16.34 10.49
N ARG A 115 -10.01 -15.69 10.91
CA ARG A 115 -11.11 -15.35 10.00
C ARG A 115 -10.76 -14.02 9.35
N LEU A 116 -10.66 -14.00 8.03
CA LEU A 116 -10.47 -12.79 7.24
C LEU A 116 -11.82 -12.34 6.70
N THR A 117 -12.08 -11.04 6.81
CA THR A 117 -13.20 -10.34 6.18
C THR A 117 -12.65 -9.16 5.39
N ALA A 118 -12.88 -9.15 4.08
CA ALA A 118 -12.49 -8.06 3.20
C ALA A 118 -13.73 -7.36 2.64
N THR A 119 -13.86 -6.08 2.97
CA THR A 119 -14.96 -5.22 2.56
C THR A 119 -14.48 -4.31 1.44
N SER A 120 -15.20 -4.30 0.31
CA SER A 120 -14.88 -3.43 -0.81
C SER A 120 -15.21 -1.97 -0.48
N LEU A 121 -14.27 -1.09 -0.80
CA LEU A 121 -14.40 0.36 -0.68
C LEU A 121 -14.65 1.03 -2.05
N SER A 122 -14.76 0.24 -3.12
CA SER A 122 -15.03 0.72 -4.46
C SER A 122 -16.49 1.17 -4.63
N ASN A 123 -16.77 1.88 -5.73
CA ASN A 123 -18.11 2.29 -6.10
C ASN A 123 -18.39 1.94 -7.57
N PRO A 124 -19.33 1.02 -7.88
CA PRO A 124 -20.15 0.26 -6.92
C PRO A 124 -19.31 -0.75 -6.13
N PRO A 125 -19.70 -1.07 -4.89
CA PRO A 125 -18.93 -1.98 -4.04
C PRO A 125 -18.98 -3.40 -4.59
N GLU A 126 -17.82 -4.06 -4.60
CA GLU A 126 -17.74 -5.49 -4.84
C GLU A 126 -18.26 -6.28 -3.62
N PRO A 127 -18.70 -7.54 -3.78
CA PRO A 127 -19.14 -8.36 -2.66
C PRO A 127 -18.08 -8.53 -1.59
N THR A 128 -18.49 -8.45 -0.32
CA THR A 128 -17.63 -8.79 0.82
C THR A 128 -17.12 -10.22 0.69
N GLN A 129 -15.82 -10.39 0.88
CA GLN A 129 -15.16 -11.69 0.85
C GLN A 129 -14.85 -12.12 2.28
N GLU A 130 -15.21 -13.36 2.62
CA GLU A 130 -14.88 -13.94 3.92
C GLU A 130 -14.38 -15.37 3.78
N HIS A 131 -13.25 -15.66 4.40
CA HIS A 131 -12.67 -17.00 4.40
C HIS A 131 -11.66 -17.17 5.55
N PRO A 132 -11.31 -18.42 5.92
CA PRO A 132 -10.19 -18.66 6.80
C PRO A 132 -8.86 -18.21 6.15
N LEU A 133 -7.92 -17.79 6.99
CA LEU A 133 -6.54 -17.49 6.64
C LEU A 133 -5.63 -18.22 7.63
N THR A 134 -4.79 -19.10 7.13
CA THR A 134 -3.76 -19.79 7.92
C THR A 134 -2.41 -19.20 7.57
N ILE A 135 -1.60 -18.89 8.59
CA ILE A 135 -0.23 -18.41 8.42
C ILE A 135 0.71 -19.35 9.15
N GLU A 136 1.70 -19.88 8.43
CA GLU A 136 2.83 -20.61 9.03
C GLU A 136 3.79 -19.61 9.65
N LYS A 137 4.00 -19.64 10.95
CA LYS A 137 4.86 -18.66 11.65
C LYS A 137 6.33 -18.68 11.18
N PRO A 138 6.99 -19.84 10.96
CA PRO A 138 8.41 -19.88 10.60
C PRO A 138 8.69 -19.32 9.20
N THR A 139 7.87 -19.70 8.22
CA THR A 139 8.04 -19.32 6.82
C THR A 139 7.32 -18.01 6.49
N GLY A 140 6.21 -17.77 7.19
CA GLY A 140 5.24 -16.72 6.92
C GLY A 140 4.48 -16.91 5.61
N LEU A 141 4.46 -18.14 5.10
CA LEU A 141 3.55 -18.52 4.03
C LEU A 141 2.12 -18.51 4.55
N CYS A 142 1.20 -18.15 3.67
CA CYS A 142 -0.23 -18.13 3.96
C CYS A 142 -1.00 -19.05 3.03
N ASP A 143 -2.16 -19.49 3.52
CA ASP A 143 -3.19 -20.16 2.76
C ASP A 143 -4.56 -19.54 3.13
N PRO A 144 -5.38 -19.08 2.16
CA PRO A 144 -5.11 -19.04 0.72
C PRO A 144 -4.00 -18.06 0.32
N ARG A 145 -3.46 -18.23 -0.90
CA ARG A 145 -2.38 -17.40 -1.49
C ARG A 145 -2.88 -16.26 -2.37
N ASP A 146 -4.15 -15.91 -2.25
CA ASP A 146 -4.75 -14.80 -2.99
C ASP A 146 -4.18 -13.45 -2.53
N PRO A 147 -4.42 -12.37 -3.30
CA PRO A 147 -3.84 -11.08 -2.98
C PRO A 147 -4.27 -10.48 -1.64
N LEU A 148 -5.52 -10.66 -1.20
CA LEU A 148 -6.03 -10.09 0.05
C LEU A 148 -5.44 -10.83 1.26
N SER A 149 -5.40 -12.16 1.19
CA SER A 149 -4.72 -13.00 2.20
C SER A 149 -3.24 -12.66 2.37
N LYS A 150 -2.53 -12.42 1.27
CA LYS A 150 -1.11 -12.03 1.33
C LYS A 150 -0.89 -10.69 2.03
N VAL A 151 -1.78 -9.72 1.82
CA VAL A 151 -1.72 -8.41 2.50
C VAL A 151 -1.99 -8.58 3.98
N ALA A 152 -3.08 -9.27 4.35
CA ALA A 152 -3.42 -9.56 5.72
C ALA A 152 -2.31 -10.33 6.47
N ALA A 153 -1.73 -11.36 5.83
CA ALA A 153 -0.64 -12.14 6.42
C ALA A 153 0.63 -11.30 6.61
N SER A 154 0.96 -10.45 5.65
CA SER A 154 2.11 -9.53 5.75
C SER A 154 1.91 -8.53 6.88
N HIS A 155 0.70 -7.98 7.02
CA HIS A 155 0.32 -7.06 8.10
C HIS A 155 0.43 -7.73 9.47
N ALA A 156 -0.21 -8.89 9.65
CA ALA A 156 -0.17 -9.65 10.90
C ALA A 156 1.27 -10.00 11.33
N ARG A 157 2.12 -10.38 10.36
CA ARG A 157 3.56 -10.63 10.60
C ARG A 157 4.30 -9.36 11.03
N TRP A 158 4.04 -8.25 10.35
CA TRP A 158 4.65 -6.97 10.72
C TRP A 158 4.24 -6.57 12.15
N MET A 159 2.95 -6.67 12.49
CA MET A 159 2.44 -6.41 13.83
C MET A 159 3.06 -7.32 14.89
N SER A 160 3.16 -8.62 14.61
CA SER A 160 3.85 -9.57 15.50
C SER A 160 5.29 -9.16 15.76
N ARG A 161 6.04 -8.72 14.73
CA ARG A 161 7.42 -8.22 14.90
C ARG A 161 7.49 -6.96 15.74
N GLN A 162 6.54 -6.03 15.59
CA GLN A 162 6.46 -4.82 16.42
C GLN A 162 6.10 -5.15 17.87
N ASN A 163 5.30 -6.20 18.08
CA ASN A 163 4.79 -6.59 19.40
C ASN A 163 5.53 -7.79 20.00
N GLN A 164 6.85 -7.83 19.88
CA GLN A 164 7.71 -8.84 20.53
C GLN A 164 7.34 -10.31 20.22
N GLY A 165 6.81 -10.56 19.02
CA GLY A 165 6.38 -11.88 18.56
C GLY A 165 4.91 -12.19 18.84
N VAL A 166 4.19 -11.35 19.57
CA VAL A 166 2.76 -11.55 19.87
C VAL A 166 1.92 -11.22 18.64
N TRP A 167 1.21 -12.23 18.14
CA TRP A 167 0.30 -12.06 17.01
C TRP A 167 -1.00 -11.36 17.43
N PRO A 168 -1.58 -10.51 16.56
CA PRO A 168 -2.78 -9.75 16.91
C PRO A 168 -3.98 -10.68 17.06
N GLU A 169 -4.84 -10.40 18.03
CA GLU A 169 -6.14 -11.06 18.16
C GLU A 169 -7.13 -10.53 17.13
N THR A 170 -7.13 -9.23 16.87
CA THR A 170 -7.91 -8.58 15.82
C THR A 170 -7.11 -7.40 15.30
N ASP A 171 -7.15 -7.18 13.99
CA ASP A 171 -6.47 -6.06 13.34
C ASP A 171 -7.13 -5.73 11.99
N THR A 172 -6.91 -4.52 11.52
CA THR A 172 -7.44 -4.01 10.25
C THR A 172 -6.31 -3.40 9.42
N THR A 173 -6.29 -3.71 8.13
CA THR A 173 -5.34 -3.16 7.16
C THR A 173 -6.08 -2.82 5.86
N TYR A 174 -5.44 -2.04 4.99
CA TYR A 174 -6.04 -1.57 3.75
C TYR A 174 -5.24 -2.02 2.54
N ARG A 175 -5.93 -2.22 1.43
CA ARG A 175 -5.33 -2.49 0.13
C ARG A 175 -5.93 -1.57 -0.92
#